data_AF-A0A5B1CEY6-F1
#
_entry.id   AF-A0A5B1CEY6-F1
#
_cell.length_a   1.000
_cell.length_b   1.000
_cell.length_c   1.000
_cell.angle_alpha   90.00
_cell.angle_beta   90.00
_cell.angle_gamma   90.00
#
_symmetry.space_group_name_H-M   'P 1'
#
loop_
_entity.id
_entity.type
_entity.pdbx_description
1 polymer ?
#
loop_
_entity_poly.entity_id
_entity_poly.type
_entity_poly.pdbx_seq_one_letter_code
_entity_poly.pdbx_strand_id
1 'polypeptide(L)'
;MFKLNLPFPPSVNTYWRHVGNRVLVSKKGRQYQAAVSSLLRRKRVKTLDGDLIVDIRLIPPDRRRRDVDNSLKALLDAMQFGGAYEDDSQIVRLTVEKFAPEPNADRAEVVVQRVPAPIGQAGFRTCLRCDEAFQSDGPGNRICLPCQQINAMFSCKVEDMRGKKRHNGEVIIEREEDSI
;
A
#
# COMPACT_ATOMS: atom_id res chain seq x y z
N MET A 1 -5.25 1.32 0.00
CA MET A 1 -4.08 0.42 0.17
C MET A 1 -4.31 -0.86 -0.63
N PHE A 2 -3.28 -1.42 -1.27
CA PHE A 2 -3.35 -2.75 -1.88
C PHE A 2 -2.10 -3.59 -1.60
N LYS A 3 -2.24 -4.92 -1.66
CA LYS A 3 -1.16 -5.89 -1.45
C LYS A 3 -0.97 -6.78 -2.67
N LEU A 4 0.28 -6.96 -3.10
CA LEU A 4 0.66 -7.75 -4.26
C LEU A 4 1.73 -8.76 -3.89
N ASN A 5 1.58 -9.95 -4.46
CA ASN A 5 2.63 -10.96 -4.47
C ASN A 5 3.12 -11.01 -5.91
N LEU A 6 4.32 -10.53 -6.12
CA LEU A 6 4.97 -10.44 -7.43
C LEU A 6 6.06 -11.52 -7.51
N PRO A 7 6.35 -12.04 -8.72
CA PRO A 7 7.50 -12.91 -8.92
C PRO A 7 8.78 -12.18 -8.53
N PHE A 8 9.80 -12.92 -8.08
CA PHE A 8 11.08 -12.31 -7.72
C PHE A 8 11.69 -11.59 -8.94
N PRO A 9 12.17 -10.34 -8.79
CA PRO A 9 12.68 -9.56 -9.91
C PRO A 9 13.97 -10.18 -10.48
N PRO A 10 14.18 -10.12 -11.80
CA PRO A 10 15.47 -10.47 -12.38
C PRO A 10 16.54 -9.47 -11.93
N SER A 11 17.82 -9.86 -12.02
CA SER A 11 18.91 -8.93 -11.71
C SER A 11 18.92 -7.74 -12.67
N VAL A 12 19.44 -6.60 -12.20
CA VAL A 12 19.62 -5.36 -13.00
C VAL A 12 20.29 -5.63 -14.34
N ASN A 13 21.40 -6.35 -14.32
CA ASN A 13 22.15 -6.70 -15.54
C ASN A 13 21.35 -7.57 -16.52
N THR A 14 20.35 -8.29 -16.01
CA THR A 14 19.41 -9.07 -16.84
C THR A 14 18.25 -8.20 -17.32
N TYR A 15 17.83 -7.22 -16.53
CA TYR A 15 16.67 -6.38 -16.79
C TYR A 15 16.97 -5.31 -17.85
N TRP A 16 18.08 -4.60 -17.73
CA TRP A 16 18.52 -3.59 -18.70
C TRP A 16 19.59 -4.16 -19.64
N ARG A 17 19.63 -3.62 -20.86
CA ARG A 17 20.67 -3.93 -21.85
C ARG A 17 21.09 -2.67 -22.59
N HIS A 18 22.34 -2.64 -23.02
CA HIS A 18 22.86 -1.59 -23.89
C HIS A 18 22.61 -1.94 -25.36
N VAL A 19 22.15 -0.97 -26.14
CA VAL A 19 22.03 -1.04 -27.60
C VAL A 19 22.65 0.22 -28.19
N GLY A 20 23.91 0.12 -28.60
CA GLY A 20 24.72 1.29 -28.88
C GLY A 20 24.76 2.21 -27.65
N ASN A 21 24.40 3.48 -27.84
CA ASN A 21 24.42 4.50 -26.78
C ASN A 21 23.15 4.56 -25.93
N ARG A 22 22.19 3.65 -26.13
CA ARG A 22 20.90 3.64 -25.42
C ARG A 22 20.81 2.47 -24.44
N VAL A 23 20.23 2.72 -23.27
CA VAL A 23 19.84 1.69 -22.29
C VAL A 23 18.37 1.36 -22.52
N LEU A 24 18.08 0.09 -22.78
CA LEU A 24 16.73 -0.40 -23.06
C LEU A 24 16.39 -1.57 -22.14
N VAL A 25 15.09 -1.79 -21.91
CA VAL A 25 14.61 -2.99 -21.22
C VAL A 25 14.89 -4.23 -22.09
N SER A 26 15.44 -5.27 -21.49
CA SER A 26 15.76 -6.52 -22.14
C SER A 26 14.50 -7.34 -22.47
N LYS A 27 14.67 -8.46 -23.19
CA LYS A 27 13.54 -9.40 -23.41
C LYS A 27 13.01 -9.96 -22.09
N LYS A 28 13.91 -10.29 -21.15
CA LYS A 28 13.53 -10.79 -19.82
C LYS A 28 12.87 -9.70 -18.97
N GLY A 29 13.36 -8.47 -19.04
CA GLY A 29 12.72 -7.33 -18.38
C GLY A 29 11.29 -7.11 -18.86
N ARG A 30 11.06 -7.14 -20.18
CA ARG A 30 9.71 -7.02 -20.76
C ARG A 30 8.79 -8.18 -20.38
N GLN A 31 9.30 -9.40 -20.28
CA GLN A 31 8.54 -10.56 -19.78
C GLN A 31 8.12 -10.35 -18.32
N TYR A 32 9.03 -9.82 -17.49
CA TYR A 32 8.75 -9.48 -16.10
C TYR A 32 7.69 -8.37 -16.00
N GLN A 33 7.84 -7.28 -16.74
CA GLN A 33 6.85 -6.20 -16.84
C GLN A 33 5.47 -6.72 -17.25
N ALA A 34 5.40 -7.61 -18.24
CA ALA A 34 4.15 -8.22 -18.68
C ALA A 34 3.52 -9.11 -17.59
N ALA A 35 4.33 -9.87 -16.85
CA ALA A 35 3.86 -10.69 -15.73
C ALA A 35 3.27 -9.83 -14.60
N VAL A 36 3.98 -8.76 -14.20
CA VAL A 36 3.52 -7.80 -13.18
C VAL A 36 2.24 -7.09 -13.64
N SER A 37 2.20 -6.61 -14.88
CA SER A 37 1.02 -5.96 -15.48
C SER A 37 -0.20 -6.88 -15.50
N SER A 38 -0.01 -8.16 -15.83
CA SER A 38 -1.07 -9.15 -15.82
C SER A 38 -1.62 -9.38 -14.40
N LEU A 39 -0.74 -9.44 -13.40
CA LEU A 39 -1.15 -9.58 -12.00
C LEU A 39 -1.94 -8.36 -11.49
N LEU A 40 -1.48 -7.15 -11.82
CA LEU A 40 -2.17 -5.90 -11.49
C LEU A 40 -3.57 -5.84 -12.10
N ARG A 41 -3.68 -6.18 -13.39
CA ARG A 41 -4.97 -6.26 -14.11
C ARG A 41 -5.89 -7.31 -13.52
N ARG A 42 -5.38 -8.50 -13.19
CA ARG A 42 -6.16 -9.58 -12.53
C ARG A 42 -6.70 -9.15 -11.17
N LYS A 43 -5.91 -8.41 -10.39
CA LYS A 43 -6.33 -7.85 -9.10
C LYS A 43 -7.20 -6.60 -9.23
N ARG A 44 -7.48 -6.12 -10.45
CA ARG A 44 -8.22 -4.88 -10.72
C ARG A 44 -7.70 -3.69 -9.91
N VAL A 45 -6.38 -3.62 -9.76
CA VAL A 45 -5.73 -2.51 -9.05
C VAL A 45 -5.98 -1.24 -9.85
N LYS A 46 -6.54 -0.24 -9.18
CA LYS A 46 -6.62 1.12 -9.72
C LYS A 46 -5.28 1.80 -9.51
N THR A 47 -4.85 2.55 -10.51
CA THR A 47 -3.67 3.41 -10.43
C THR A 47 -3.83 4.38 -9.27
N LEU A 48 -2.83 4.44 -8.41
CA LEU A 48 -2.82 5.38 -7.28
C LEU A 48 -2.12 6.68 -7.69
N ASP A 49 -2.78 7.77 -7.36
CA ASP A 49 -2.32 9.16 -7.44
C ASP A 49 -1.88 9.67 -6.05
N GLY A 50 -1.17 10.81 -6.06
CA GLY A 50 -0.65 11.47 -4.85
C GLY A 50 0.55 10.76 -4.23
N ASP A 51 0.95 11.20 -3.04
CA ASP A 51 2.10 10.64 -2.32
C ASP A 51 1.81 9.19 -1.86
N LEU A 52 2.80 8.32 -2.02
CA LEU A 52 2.71 6.88 -1.76
C LEU A 52 3.77 6.41 -0.76
N ILE A 53 3.36 5.46 0.07
CA ILE A 53 4.24 4.63 0.89
C ILE A 53 4.25 3.23 0.27
N VAL A 54 5.46 2.73 0.02
CA VAL A 54 5.67 1.39 -0.53
C VAL A 54 6.50 0.58 0.47
N ASP A 55 5.95 -0.53 0.92
CA ASP A 55 6.65 -1.49 1.78
C ASP A 55 6.88 -2.78 0.99
N ILE A 56 8.13 -3.23 0.93
CA ILE A 56 8.55 -4.37 0.10
C ILE A 56 9.26 -5.40 0.95
N ARG A 57 8.81 -6.65 0.85
CA ARG A 57 9.51 -7.82 1.40
C ARG A 57 10.03 -8.67 0.25
N LEU A 58 11.34 -8.81 0.20
CA LEU A 58 12.04 -9.61 -0.81
C LEU A 58 12.40 -10.96 -0.22
N ILE A 59 11.85 -12.03 -0.82
CA ILE A 59 12.11 -13.42 -0.47
C ILE A 59 12.90 -14.04 -1.63
N PRO A 60 14.24 -14.10 -1.54
CA PRO A 60 15.09 -14.54 -2.64
C PRO A 60 15.01 -16.06 -2.89
N PRO A 61 15.32 -16.53 -4.11
CA PRO A 61 15.35 -17.96 -4.41
C PRO A 61 16.57 -18.68 -3.82
N ASP A 62 17.67 -17.97 -3.59
CA ASP A 62 18.91 -18.58 -3.09
C ASP A 62 19.69 -17.61 -2.19
N ARG A 63 20.76 -18.11 -1.57
CA ARG A 63 21.65 -17.35 -0.67
C ARG A 63 22.71 -16.51 -1.39
N ARG A 64 22.63 -16.32 -2.71
CA ARG A 64 23.61 -15.48 -3.42
C ARG A 64 23.57 -14.06 -2.86
N ARG A 65 24.74 -13.45 -2.79
CA ARG A 65 24.87 -12.04 -2.45
C ARG A 65 24.15 -11.22 -3.52
N ARG A 66 23.05 -10.59 -3.12
CA ARG A 66 22.27 -9.65 -3.93
C ARG A 66 22.12 -8.38 -3.13
N ASP A 67 22.36 -7.28 -3.82
CA ASP A 67 22.05 -5.96 -3.31
C ASP A 67 20.53 -5.73 -3.43
N VAL A 68 19.98 -5.04 -2.44
CA VAL A 68 18.52 -4.87 -2.29
C VAL A 68 17.99 -3.86 -3.29
N ASP A 69 18.74 -2.79 -3.50
CA ASP A 69 18.53 -1.74 -4.51
C ASP A 69 18.43 -2.31 -5.94
N ASN A 70 19.25 -3.30 -6.26
CA ASN A 70 19.26 -3.97 -7.56
C ASN A 70 17.91 -4.65 -7.85
N SER A 71 17.36 -5.36 -6.87
CA SER A 71 16.05 -5.99 -6.97
C SER A 71 14.93 -4.93 -7.02
N LEU A 72 15.07 -3.90 -6.21
CA LEU A 72 14.11 -2.82 -6.08
C LEU A 72 13.91 -2.05 -7.39
N LYS A 73 14.99 -1.66 -8.07
CA LYS A 73 14.89 -0.85 -9.29
C LYS A 73 14.05 -1.55 -10.37
N ALA A 74 14.26 -2.85 -10.56
CA ALA A 74 13.52 -3.64 -11.54
C ALA A 74 12.05 -3.83 -11.15
N LEU A 75 11.79 -3.96 -9.83
CA LEU A 75 10.44 -4.12 -9.29
C LEU A 75 9.61 -2.83 -9.42
N LEU A 76 10.18 -1.67 -9.08
CA LEU A 76 9.50 -0.37 -9.20
C LEU A 76 9.17 -0.04 -10.66
N ASP A 77 10.14 -0.19 -11.56
CA ASP A 77 9.95 0.04 -13.01
C ASP A 77 8.81 -0.84 -13.58
N ALA A 78 8.76 -2.11 -13.17
CA ALA A 78 7.69 -3.01 -13.60
C ALA A 78 6.31 -2.67 -13.02
N MET A 79 6.25 -2.13 -11.80
CA MET A 79 5.00 -1.67 -11.20
C MET A 79 4.46 -0.40 -11.86
N GLN A 80 5.35 0.55 -12.17
CA GLN A 80 4.99 1.76 -12.93
C GLN A 80 4.47 1.39 -14.32
N PHE A 81 5.19 0.55 -15.06
CA PHE A 81 4.75 0.05 -16.36
C PHE A 81 3.40 -0.68 -16.28
N GLY A 82 3.18 -1.43 -15.20
CA GLY A 82 1.93 -2.14 -14.96
C GLY A 82 0.76 -1.27 -14.51
N GLY A 83 0.98 0.02 -14.26
CA GLY A 83 -0.06 0.99 -13.88
C GLY A 83 -0.42 0.96 -12.39
N ALA A 84 0.48 0.52 -11.51
CA ALA A 84 0.26 0.57 -10.06
C ALA A 84 0.17 2.03 -9.55
N TYR A 85 0.97 2.91 -10.14
CA TYR A 85 1.04 4.36 -9.93
C TYR A 85 1.53 5.01 -11.24
N GLU A 86 1.36 6.32 -11.38
CA GLU A 86 1.71 7.04 -12.62
C GLU A 86 3.20 7.33 -12.71
N ASP A 87 3.79 7.77 -11.60
CA ASP A 87 5.19 8.15 -11.52
C ASP A 87 5.87 7.62 -10.26
N ASP A 88 7.13 7.19 -10.37
CA ASP A 88 7.91 6.70 -9.24
C ASP A 88 8.25 7.83 -8.25
N SER A 89 8.23 9.08 -8.71
CA SER A 89 8.35 10.29 -7.89
C SER A 89 7.26 10.41 -6.82
N GLN A 90 6.12 9.73 -6.99
CA GLN A 90 5.06 9.66 -5.99
C GLN A 90 5.49 8.91 -4.72
N ILE A 91 6.51 8.06 -4.79
CA ILE A 91 6.95 7.23 -3.65
C ILE A 91 7.80 8.08 -2.72
N VAL A 92 7.16 8.67 -1.72
CA VAL A 92 7.82 9.51 -0.71
C VAL A 92 8.41 8.70 0.44
N ARG A 93 7.95 7.47 0.66
CA ARG A 93 8.51 6.54 1.63
C ARG A 93 8.59 5.15 1.05
N LEU A 94 9.79 4.57 1.12
CA LEU A 94 10.08 3.24 0.63
C LEU A 94 10.79 2.43 1.71
N THR A 95 10.14 1.36 2.18
CA THR A 95 10.73 0.40 3.10
C THR A 95 11.03 -0.88 2.34
N VAL A 96 12.25 -1.41 2.47
CA VAL A 96 12.61 -2.70 1.86
C VAL A 96 13.29 -3.59 2.87
N GLU A 97 12.78 -4.81 2.99
CA GLU A 97 13.29 -5.85 3.87
C GLU A 97 13.64 -7.09 3.06
N LYS A 98 14.85 -7.62 3.25
CA LYS A 98 15.29 -8.87 2.64
C LYS A 98 15.17 -10.00 3.66
N PHE A 99 14.39 -11.02 3.31
CA PHE A 99 14.14 -12.19 4.15
C PHE A 99 15.06 -13.36 3.79
N ALA A 100 14.96 -14.43 4.58
CA ALA A 100 15.62 -15.69 4.29
C ALA A 100 15.16 -16.25 2.92
N PRO A 101 16.03 -16.96 2.19
CA PRO A 101 15.67 -17.49 0.89
C PRO A 101 14.72 -18.67 0.97
N GLU A 102 13.75 -18.70 0.05
CA GLU A 102 12.78 -19.77 -0.14
C GLU A 102 12.86 -20.27 -1.59
N PRO A 103 13.60 -21.36 -1.88
CA PRO A 103 13.90 -21.78 -3.26
C PRO A 103 12.69 -22.12 -4.13
N ASN A 104 11.58 -22.53 -3.52
CA ASN A 104 10.36 -22.95 -4.20
C ASN A 104 9.23 -21.91 -4.12
N ALA A 105 9.47 -20.78 -3.46
CA ALA A 105 8.46 -19.77 -3.18
C ALA A 105 9.04 -18.35 -3.25
N ASP A 106 10.01 -18.14 -4.14
CA ASP A 106 10.66 -16.85 -4.33
C ASP A 106 9.66 -15.80 -4.83
N ARG A 107 9.61 -14.67 -4.15
CA ARG A 107 8.62 -13.63 -4.42
C ARG A 107 9.03 -12.29 -3.84
N ALA A 108 8.40 -11.25 -4.36
CA ALA A 108 8.38 -9.93 -3.77
C ALA A 108 6.95 -9.65 -3.27
N GLU A 109 6.79 -9.49 -1.97
CA GLU A 109 5.53 -9.04 -1.38
C GLU A 109 5.58 -7.51 -1.30
N VAL A 110 4.62 -6.85 -1.94
CA VAL A 110 4.56 -5.40 -2.02
C VAL A 110 3.25 -4.91 -1.44
N VAL A 111 3.34 -3.93 -0.55
CA VAL A 111 2.20 -3.18 -0.03
C VAL A 111 2.35 -1.74 -0.49
N VAL A 112 1.33 -1.23 -1.16
CA VAL A 112 1.27 0.17 -1.58
C VAL A 112 0.07 0.84 -0.90
N GLN A 113 0.33 1.98 -0.29
CA GLN A 113 -0.70 2.79 0.38
C GLN A 113 -0.48 4.27 0.06
N ARG A 114 -1.56 5.02 -0.01
CA ARG A 114 -1.49 6.49 -0.07
C ARG A 114 -0.98 7.00 1.26
N VAL A 115 -0.20 8.07 1.25
CA VAL A 115 0.15 8.75 2.49
C VAL A 115 -1.13 9.43 3.03
N PRO A 116 -1.50 9.20 4.29
CA PRO A 116 -2.71 9.79 4.85
C PRO A 116 -2.57 11.29 5.20
N ALA A 117 -1.42 11.89 4.94
CA ALA A 117 -1.04 13.24 5.35
C ALA A 117 0.14 13.73 4.51
N PRO A 118 0.23 15.01 4.12
CA PRO A 118 1.50 15.57 3.67
C PRO A 118 2.56 15.34 4.75
N ILE A 119 3.70 14.73 4.38
CA ILE A 119 4.78 14.44 5.32
C ILE A 119 5.25 15.77 5.94
N GLY A 120 5.06 15.93 7.25
CA GLY A 120 5.48 17.12 7.99
C GLY A 120 4.36 18.02 8.54
N GLN A 121 3.08 17.74 8.24
CA GLN A 121 1.95 18.43 8.88
C GLN A 121 1.34 17.58 10.00
N ALA A 122 1.38 18.10 11.23
CA ALA A 122 0.58 17.57 12.33
C ALA A 122 -0.92 17.74 12.02
N GLY A 123 -1.75 16.78 12.40
CA GLY A 123 -3.22 16.91 12.31
C GLY A 123 -3.91 16.08 11.22
N PHE A 124 -3.21 15.22 10.48
CA PHE A 124 -3.84 14.32 9.51
C PHE A 124 -3.81 12.86 9.99
N ARG A 125 -4.94 12.15 9.87
CA ARG A 125 -5.13 10.76 10.32
C ARG A 125 -5.74 9.91 9.19
N THR A 126 -5.48 8.61 9.21
CA THR A 126 -6.15 7.65 8.32
C THR A 126 -7.51 7.24 8.88
N CYS A 127 -8.56 7.30 8.05
CA CYS A 127 -9.87 6.78 8.40
C CYS A 127 -9.85 5.23 8.46
N LEU A 128 -10.33 4.65 9.56
CA LEU A 128 -10.44 3.20 9.75
C LEU A 128 -11.51 2.51 8.89
N ARG A 129 -12.33 3.27 8.14
CA ARG A 129 -13.42 2.75 7.31
C ARG A 129 -13.10 2.77 5.82
N CYS A 130 -12.59 3.88 5.30
CA CYS A 130 -12.29 4.05 3.87
C CYS A 130 -10.79 4.14 3.55
N ASP A 131 -9.91 4.09 4.55
CA ASP A 131 -8.47 4.30 4.42
C ASP A 131 -8.06 5.67 3.86
N GLU A 132 -8.98 6.65 3.79
CA GLU A 132 -8.65 8.01 3.33
C GLU A 132 -8.07 8.88 4.45
N ALA A 133 -7.17 9.77 4.04
CA ALA A 133 -6.64 10.89 4.82
C ALA A 133 -7.75 11.84 5.26
N PHE A 134 -7.77 12.27 6.52
CA PHE A 134 -8.60 13.40 6.95
C PHE A 134 -7.93 14.21 8.06
N GLN A 135 -8.24 15.51 8.13
CA GLN A 135 -7.78 16.36 9.23
C GLN A 135 -8.54 16.04 10.52
N SER A 136 -7.81 15.95 11.63
CA SER A 136 -8.36 15.65 12.94
C SER A 136 -7.42 16.19 14.03
N ASP A 137 -7.95 17.13 14.81
CA ASP A 137 -7.24 17.81 15.89
C ASP A 137 -7.39 17.13 17.26
N GLY A 138 -8.33 16.18 17.40
CA GLY A 138 -8.68 15.53 18.67
C GLY A 138 -8.31 14.03 18.75
N PRO A 139 -8.32 13.41 19.95
CA PRO A 139 -8.17 11.97 20.14
C PRO A 139 -9.42 11.15 19.73
N GLY A 140 -10.49 11.84 19.32
CA GLY A 140 -11.77 11.27 18.94
C GLY A 140 -11.72 10.34 17.72
N ASN A 141 -12.87 9.73 17.44
CA ASN A 141 -13.11 8.66 16.47
C ASN A 141 -12.26 8.78 15.18
N ARG A 142 -11.45 7.74 14.87
CA ARG A 142 -10.61 7.68 13.66
C ARG A 142 -11.42 7.36 12.38
N ILE A 143 -12.53 8.04 12.19
CA ILE A 143 -13.43 7.89 11.04
C ILE A 143 -13.62 9.27 10.42
N CYS A 144 -13.37 9.42 9.11
CA CYS A 144 -13.53 10.70 8.41
C CYS A 144 -15.01 11.15 8.37
N LEU A 145 -15.26 12.45 8.21
CA LEU A 145 -16.61 13.01 8.19
C LEU A 145 -17.56 12.31 7.18
N PRO A 146 -17.16 12.00 5.93
CA PRO A 146 -17.99 11.23 5.01
C PRO A 146 -18.37 9.85 5.57
N CYS A 147 -17.40 9.14 6.16
CA CYS A 147 -17.65 7.81 6.73
C CYS A 147 -18.48 7.87 8.03
N GLN A 148 -18.39 8.96 8.79
CA GLN A 148 -19.25 9.21 9.94
C GLN A 148 -20.69 9.47 9.51
N GLN A 149 -20.92 10.29 8.48
CA GLN A 149 -22.25 10.53 7.92
C GLN A 149 -22.88 9.22 7.44
N ILE A 150 -22.12 8.39 6.73
CA ILE A 150 -22.61 7.07 6.32
C ILE A 150 -22.95 6.20 7.55
N ASN A 151 -22.13 6.21 8.62
CA ASN A 151 -22.46 5.47 9.86
C ASN A 151 -23.74 5.99 10.51
N ALA A 152 -23.92 7.32 10.55
CA ALA A 152 -25.11 7.97 11.11
C ALA A 152 -26.37 7.60 10.31
N MET A 153 -26.27 7.43 8.99
CA MET A 153 -27.40 6.95 8.17
C MET A 153 -27.86 5.53 8.53
N PHE A 154 -27.03 4.72 9.19
CA PHE A 154 -27.37 3.38 9.64
C PHE A 154 -27.71 3.30 11.15
N SER A 155 -27.66 4.42 11.90
CA SER A 155 -27.75 4.41 13.37
C SER A 155 -29.06 3.78 13.89
N CYS A 156 -30.19 4.06 13.24
CA CYS A 156 -31.51 3.55 13.62
C CYS A 156 -31.62 2.01 13.62
N LYS A 157 -30.77 1.27 12.90
CA LYS A 157 -30.82 -0.21 12.84
C LYS A 157 -29.68 -0.94 13.57
N VAL A 158 -28.59 -0.25 13.92
CA VAL A 158 -27.36 -0.92 14.39
C VAL A 158 -27.25 -0.94 15.92
N GLU A 159 -27.91 -0.01 16.63
CA GLU A 159 -27.85 0.05 18.10
C GLU A 159 -28.51 -1.17 18.76
N ASP A 160 -29.60 -1.69 18.21
CA ASP A 160 -30.27 -2.90 18.73
C ASP A 160 -29.40 -4.17 18.63
N MET A 161 -28.40 -4.19 17.76
CA MET A 161 -27.54 -5.36 17.52
C MET A 161 -26.20 -5.31 18.24
N ARG A 162 -25.72 -4.13 18.64
CA ARG A 162 -24.34 -3.96 19.17
C ARG A 162 -24.21 -4.05 20.68
N GLY A 163 -25.31 -4.07 21.42
CA GLY A 163 -25.28 -4.00 22.88
C GLY A 163 -24.73 -2.66 23.39
N LYS A 164 -25.07 -2.31 24.64
CA LYS A 164 -24.69 -1.03 25.23
C LYS A 164 -23.17 -0.96 25.45
N LYS A 165 -22.54 0.17 25.14
CA LYS A 165 -21.11 0.42 25.43
C LYS A 165 -20.88 0.29 26.94
N ARG A 166 -19.84 -0.46 27.33
CA ARG A 166 -19.44 -0.63 28.73
C ARG A 166 -18.01 -0.15 28.94
N HIS A 167 -17.76 0.57 30.03
CA HIS A 167 -16.41 0.82 30.55
C HIS A 167 -16.23 -0.01 31.82
N ASN A 168 -15.23 -0.90 31.84
CA ASN A 168 -14.95 -1.79 32.97
C ASN A 168 -16.17 -2.60 33.48
N GLY A 169 -17.12 -2.93 32.59
CA GLY A 169 -18.33 -3.68 32.91
C GLY A 169 -19.56 -2.82 33.23
N GLU A 170 -19.38 -1.52 33.48
CA GLU A 170 -20.47 -0.57 33.72
C GLU A 170 -20.94 0.07 32.41
N VAL A 171 -22.25 0.21 32.23
CA VAL A 171 -22.82 0.83 31.02
C VAL A 171 -22.52 2.32 31.03
N ILE A 172 -21.88 2.80 29.96
CA ILE A 172 -21.62 4.23 29.77
C ILE A 172 -22.97 4.85 29.38
N ILE A 173 -23.53 5.68 30.26
CA ILE A 173 -24.69 6.50 29.95
C ILE A 173 -24.13 7.72 29.20
N GLU A 174 -24.39 7.81 27.90
CA GLU A 174 -24.03 8.97 27.08
C GLU A 174 -24.72 10.21 27.69
N ARG A 175 -23.93 11.23 28.06
CA ARG A 175 -24.45 12.47 28.65
C ARG A 175 -25.14 13.27 27.54
N GLU A 176 -26.26 13.92 27.87
CA GLU A 176 -27.09 14.73 26.95
C GLU A 176 -26.36 15.89 26.26
N GLU A 177 -25.09 16.17 26.61
CA GLU A 177 -24.29 17.28 26.09
C GLU A 177 -23.71 17.04 24.68
N ASP A 178 -23.72 15.80 24.15
CA ASP A 178 -23.24 15.49 22.78
C ASP A 178 -24.28 15.77 21.67
N SER A 179 -25.38 16.45 22.02
CA SER A 179 -26.50 16.77 21.11
C SER A 179 -26.56 18.25 20.71
N ILE A 180 -25.46 18.85 20.25
CA ILE A 180 -25.48 20.12 19.48
C ILE A 180 -24.45 20.05 18.35
#